data_AF-A0A6L8QBF7-F1
#
_entry.id   AF-A0A6L8QBF7-F1
#
_cell.length_a   1.000
_cell.length_b   1.000
_cell.length_c   1.000
_cell.angle_alpha   90.00
_cell.angle_beta   90.00
_cell.angle_gamma   90.00
#
_symmetry.space_group_name_H-M   'P 1'
#
loop_
_entity.id
_entity.type
_entity.pdbx_description
1 polymer ?
#
loop_
_entity_poly.entity_id
_entity_poly.type
_entity_poly.pdbx_seq_one_letter_code
_entity_poly.pdbx_strand_id
1 'polypeptide(L)'
;MLHKIRYYLKETGRRHPALKNQSLPSILRYKSLQIITAPFIYLCFIPTIAMDLVVSLYQRVCFPLYGIPLVARGDYVIIDRHKLKYLNLSKKFNCVYCGYFTGVISYAQEVAGRTEQYWCPVKHAKKLKNEHSRYKNFATYGDAKEYQENFVKIRNFEDLSD
;
A
#
# COMPACT_ATOMS: atom_id res chain seq x y z
N MET A 1 11.25 -15.95 -1.98
CA MET A 1 10.82 -14.85 -2.88
C MET A 1 11.55 -14.84 -4.24
N LEU A 2 12.90 -14.83 -4.28
CA LEU A 2 13.68 -14.75 -5.53
C LEU A 2 13.43 -15.89 -6.53
N HIS A 3 13.17 -17.10 -6.05
CA HIS A 3 12.93 -18.28 -6.90
C HIS A 3 11.62 -18.15 -7.71
N LYS A 4 10.57 -17.60 -7.09
CA LYS A 4 9.26 -17.34 -7.72
C LYS A 4 9.37 -16.24 -8.79
N ILE A 5 10.12 -15.17 -8.51
CA ILE A 5 10.42 -14.11 -9.49
C ILE A 5 11.17 -14.69 -10.70
N ARG A 6 12.21 -15.50 -10.47
CA ARG A 6 12.97 -16.15 -11.57
C ARG A 6 12.09 -17.08 -12.41
N TYR A 7 11.20 -17.84 -11.77
CA TYR A 7 10.23 -18.71 -12.45
C TYR A 7 9.32 -17.92 -13.39
N TYR A 8 8.64 -16.87 -12.89
CA TYR A 8 7.75 -16.03 -13.71
C TYR A 8 8.49 -15.28 -14.83
N LEU A 9 9.73 -14.82 -14.60
CA LEU A 9 10.54 -14.17 -15.64
C LEU A 9 10.92 -15.14 -16.78
N LYS A 10 11.12 -16.42 -16.47
CA LYS A 10 11.41 -17.47 -17.46
C LYS A 10 10.16 -17.86 -18.25
N GLU A 11 9.01 -17.89 -17.59
CA GLU A 11 7.72 -18.26 -18.20
C GLU A 11 7.16 -17.15 -19.10
N THR A 12 7.26 -15.88 -18.67
CA THR A 12 6.85 -14.72 -19.49
C THR A 12 7.69 -14.56 -20.76
N GLY A 13 9.00 -14.84 -20.69
CA GLY A 13 9.88 -14.86 -21.86
C GLY A 13 9.55 -15.95 -22.89
N ARG A 14 8.86 -17.03 -22.48
CA ARG A 14 8.43 -18.12 -23.37
C ARG A 14 7.08 -17.87 -24.05
N ARG A 15 6.12 -17.19 -23.37
CA ARG A 15 4.76 -17.00 -23.89
C ARG A 15 4.55 -15.76 -24.78
N HIS A 16 5.40 -14.73 -24.68
CA HIS A 16 5.18 -13.46 -25.40
C HIS A 16 6.48 -12.89 -26.01
N PRO A 17 7.00 -13.46 -27.12
CA PRO A 17 8.26 -12.99 -27.72
C PRO A 17 8.15 -11.60 -28.38
N ALA A 18 6.96 -11.15 -28.80
CA ALA A 18 6.77 -9.80 -29.33
C ALA A 18 5.29 -9.38 -29.30
N LEU A 19 4.86 -8.62 -28.28
CA LEU A 19 3.65 -7.81 -28.37
C LEU A 19 3.99 -6.51 -29.12
N LYS A 20 4.31 -6.67 -30.39
CA LYS A 20 4.59 -5.61 -31.38
C LYS A 20 3.37 -5.53 -32.29
N ASN A 21 2.28 -4.89 -31.83
CA ASN A 21 1.21 -4.39 -32.69
C ASN A 21 0.24 -3.53 -31.88
N GLN A 22 0.50 -2.23 -31.87
CA GLN A 22 -0.52 -1.19 -31.69
C GLN A 22 -0.30 -0.17 -32.82
N SER A 23 -1.37 0.31 -33.43
CA SER A 23 -1.31 1.20 -34.61
C SER A 23 -0.68 2.55 -34.27
N LEU A 24 0.26 3.05 -35.09
CA LEU A 24 1.00 4.30 -34.86
C LEU A 24 0.14 5.53 -34.44
N PRO A 25 -1.05 5.77 -35.03
CA PRO A 25 -1.84 6.97 -34.70
C PRO A 25 -2.37 6.98 -33.26
N SER A 26 -2.71 5.80 -32.72
CA SER A 26 -3.25 5.66 -31.36
C SER A 26 -2.15 5.80 -30.30
N ILE A 27 -0.92 5.37 -30.61
CA ILE A 27 0.26 5.52 -29.75
C ILE A 27 0.68 7.01 -29.65
N LEU A 28 0.65 7.73 -30.77
CA LEU A 28 1.03 9.15 -30.83
C LEU A 28 0.06 10.05 -30.04
N ARG A 29 -1.26 9.83 -30.15
CA ARG A 29 -2.27 10.59 -29.41
C ARG A 29 -2.28 10.27 -27.90
N TYR A 30 -2.02 9.02 -27.52
CA TYR A 30 -1.94 8.61 -26.12
C TYR A 30 -0.67 9.15 -25.44
N LYS A 31 0.47 9.15 -26.14
CA LYS A 31 1.72 9.73 -25.62
C LYS A 31 1.64 11.24 -25.40
N SER A 32 0.97 12.00 -26.26
CA SER A 32 0.89 13.47 -26.11
C SER A 32 0.08 13.88 -24.87
N LEU A 33 -1.08 13.25 -24.63
CA LEU A 33 -1.86 13.48 -23.41
C LEU A 33 -1.13 13.09 -22.13
N GLN A 34 -0.36 11.99 -22.16
CA GLN A 34 0.46 11.58 -21.02
C GLN A 34 1.57 12.58 -20.71
N ILE A 35 2.20 13.19 -21.72
CA ILE A 35 3.24 14.21 -21.50
C ILE A 35 2.64 15.46 -20.86
N ILE A 36 1.44 15.87 -21.30
CA ILE A 36 0.75 17.05 -20.75
C ILE A 36 0.30 16.81 -19.30
N THR A 37 -0.18 15.60 -18.98
CA THR A 37 -0.67 15.27 -17.63
C THR A 37 0.42 14.78 -16.68
N ALA A 38 1.60 14.39 -17.20
CA ALA A 38 2.72 13.91 -16.40
C ALA A 38 3.12 14.84 -15.24
N PRO A 39 3.24 16.17 -15.42
CA PRO A 39 3.59 17.07 -14.31
C PRO A 39 2.62 16.96 -13.12
N PHE A 40 1.30 16.87 -13.39
CA PHE A 40 0.29 16.74 -12.35
C PHE A 40 0.32 15.37 -11.67
N ILE A 41 0.54 14.31 -12.44
CA ILE A 41 0.65 12.95 -11.89
C ILE A 41 1.88 12.87 -10.97
N TYR A 42 3.04 13.34 -11.44
CA TYR A 42 4.27 13.26 -10.65
C TYR A 42 4.34 14.28 -9.52
N LEU A 43 3.54 15.35 -9.54
CA LEU A 43 3.42 16.26 -8.41
C LEU A 43 2.93 15.53 -7.15
N CYS A 44 2.05 14.53 -7.31
CA CYS A 44 1.59 13.67 -6.21
C CYS A 44 2.72 12.87 -5.53
N PHE A 45 3.90 12.76 -6.15
CA PHE A 45 5.04 12.09 -5.55
C PHE A 45 5.57 12.84 -4.31
N ILE A 46 5.49 14.17 -4.32
CA ILE A 46 5.93 15.02 -3.21
C ILE A 46 5.15 14.70 -1.92
N PRO A 47 3.81 14.79 -1.88
CA PRO A 47 3.06 14.45 -0.67
C PRO A 47 3.18 12.97 -0.29
N THR A 48 3.35 12.06 -1.26
CA THR A 48 3.56 10.63 -0.95
C THR A 48 4.88 10.39 -0.24
N ILE A 49 5.99 11.01 -0.69
CA ILE A 49 7.28 10.91 0.02
C ILE A 49 7.16 11.52 1.41
N ALA A 50 6.55 12.70 1.53
CA ALA A 50 6.35 13.34 2.82
C ALA A 50 5.55 12.45 3.78
N MET A 51 4.46 11.83 3.30
CA MET A 51 3.66 10.87 4.07
C MET A 51 4.50 9.67 4.51
N ASP A 52 5.26 9.05 3.60
CA ASP A 52 6.11 7.90 3.93
C ASP A 52 7.12 8.23 5.04
N LEU A 53 7.78 9.38 4.94
CA LEU A 53 8.74 9.84 5.95
C LEU A 53 8.07 10.14 7.30
N VAL A 54 7.00 10.93 7.29
CA VAL A 54 6.29 11.34 8.51
C VAL A 54 5.68 10.15 9.22
N VAL A 55 5.02 9.24 8.49
CA VAL A 55 4.41 8.02 9.05
C VAL A 55 5.48 7.09 9.61
N SER A 56 6.59 6.93 8.89
CA SER A 56 7.71 6.10 9.36
C SER A 56 8.36 6.65 10.63
N LEU A 57 8.53 7.98 10.72
CA LEU A 57 9.02 8.65 11.91
C LEU A 57 8.03 8.51 13.07
N TYR A 58 6.75 8.79 12.81
CA TYR A 58 5.67 8.69 13.79
C TYR A 58 5.66 7.31 14.47
N GLN A 59 5.59 6.23 13.69
CA GLN A 59 5.54 4.90 14.31
C GLN A 59 6.85 4.57 15.04
N ARG A 60 8.01 4.94 14.49
CA ARG A 60 9.30 4.61 15.12
C ARG A 60 9.48 5.29 16.48
N VAL A 61 8.91 6.48 16.65
CA VAL A 61 8.95 7.22 17.93
C VAL A 61 7.83 6.76 18.85
N CYS A 62 6.59 6.73 18.37
CA CYS A 62 5.43 6.54 19.23
C CYS A 62 5.12 5.07 19.53
N PHE A 63 5.27 4.16 18.58
CA PHE A 63 4.82 2.78 18.77
C PHE A 63 5.57 2.05 19.89
N PRO A 64 6.92 2.16 20.01
CA PRO A 64 7.63 1.57 21.14
C PRO A 64 7.19 2.13 22.49
N LEU A 65 6.85 3.42 22.57
CA LEU A 65 6.37 4.06 23.81
C LEU A 65 5.00 3.55 24.25
N TYR A 66 4.18 3.11 23.30
CA TYR A 66 2.82 2.61 23.56
C TYR A 66 2.72 1.07 23.51
N GLY A 67 3.83 0.36 23.31
CA GLY A 67 3.84 -1.11 23.16
C GLY A 67 3.15 -1.61 21.88
N ILE A 68 3.03 -0.76 20.86
CA ILE A 68 2.45 -1.13 19.56
C ILE A 68 3.56 -1.76 18.70
N PRO A 69 3.34 -2.90 18.01
CA PRO A 69 4.34 -3.47 17.11
C PRO A 69 4.52 -2.60 15.85
N LEU A 70 5.77 -2.45 15.42
CA LEU A 70 6.12 -1.71 14.21
C LEU A 70 5.58 -2.39 12.95
N VAL A 71 5.20 -1.59 11.97
CA VAL A 71 4.79 -2.04 10.64
C VAL A 71 6.03 -2.14 9.76
N ALA A 72 6.31 -3.33 9.25
CA ALA A 72 7.40 -3.53 8.31
C ALA A 72 7.05 -2.92 6.94
N ARG A 73 7.65 -1.77 6.61
CA ARG A 73 7.42 -1.07 5.34
C ARG A 73 7.63 -1.95 4.10
N GLY A 74 8.55 -2.92 4.18
CA GLY A 74 8.87 -3.84 3.08
C GLY A 74 7.73 -4.75 2.64
N ASP A 75 6.75 -5.00 3.52
CA ASP A 75 5.59 -5.86 3.21
C ASP A 75 4.54 -5.13 2.37
N TYR A 76 4.60 -3.79 2.35
CA TYR A 76 3.63 -2.93 1.68
C TYR A 76 4.22 -2.27 0.44
N VAL A 77 5.44 -1.71 0.55
CA VAL A 77 6.10 -1.00 -0.56
C VAL A 77 6.90 -1.98 -1.43
N ILE A 78 6.20 -2.77 -2.24
CA ILE A 78 6.79 -3.78 -3.12
C ILE A 78 6.95 -3.24 -4.54
N ILE A 79 8.19 -3.15 -5.00
CA ILE A 79 8.53 -2.63 -6.34
C ILE A 79 9.32 -3.70 -7.10
N ASP A 80 8.63 -4.58 -7.82
CA ASP A 80 9.23 -5.71 -8.56
C ASP A 80 8.89 -5.72 -10.06
N ARG A 81 7.77 -5.10 -10.45
CA ARG A 81 7.24 -5.07 -11.83
C ARG A 81 8.20 -4.44 -12.84
N HIS A 82 9.08 -3.54 -12.39
CA HIS A 82 10.13 -2.96 -13.24
C HIS A 82 11.11 -4.01 -13.80
N LYS A 83 11.16 -5.21 -13.21
CA LYS A 83 11.99 -6.35 -13.65
C LYS A 83 11.38 -7.11 -14.84
N LEU A 84 10.12 -6.86 -15.19
CA LEU A 84 9.47 -7.51 -16.33
C LEU A 84 10.12 -7.07 -17.65
N LYS A 85 10.56 -8.05 -18.45
CA LYS A 85 11.37 -7.81 -19.66
C LYS A 85 10.60 -7.18 -20.82
N TYR A 86 9.29 -7.37 -20.87
CA TYR A 86 8.43 -6.87 -21.95
C TYR A 86 7.96 -5.42 -21.75
N LEU A 87 8.38 -4.74 -20.66
CA LEU A 87 8.07 -3.33 -20.41
C LEU A 87 9.17 -2.42 -20.96
N ASN A 88 8.76 -1.41 -21.74
CA ASN A 88 9.64 -0.30 -22.13
C ASN A 88 9.99 0.58 -20.92
N LEU A 89 11.06 1.37 -21.04
CA LEU A 89 11.58 2.20 -19.94
C LEU A 89 10.52 3.13 -19.33
N SER A 90 9.72 3.82 -20.16
CA SER A 90 8.64 4.70 -19.68
C SER A 90 7.57 3.94 -18.89
N LYS A 91 7.22 2.72 -19.33
CA LYS A 91 6.25 1.88 -18.61
C LYS A 91 6.84 1.39 -17.29
N LYS A 92 8.14 1.06 -17.25
CA LYS A 92 8.83 0.70 -16.00
C LYS A 92 8.82 1.84 -15.00
N PHE A 93 9.09 3.06 -15.43
CA PHE A 93 9.04 4.24 -14.55
C PHE A 93 7.64 4.44 -13.93
N ASN A 94 6.59 4.36 -14.76
CA ASN A 94 5.22 4.42 -14.28
C ASN A 94 4.88 3.25 -13.32
N CYS A 95 5.38 2.04 -13.59
CA CYS A 95 5.18 0.91 -12.67
C CYS A 95 5.85 1.13 -11.31
N VAL A 96 7.05 1.73 -11.29
CA VAL A 96 7.73 2.11 -10.03
C VAL A 96 6.92 3.16 -9.30
N TYR A 97 6.48 4.21 -10.01
CA TYR A 97 5.64 5.28 -9.46
C TYR A 97 4.37 4.70 -8.80
N CYS A 98 3.57 3.94 -9.54
CA CYS A 98 2.32 3.39 -9.02
C CYS A 98 2.57 2.42 -7.87
N GLY A 99 3.56 1.53 -8.00
CA GLY A 99 3.87 0.56 -6.94
C GLY A 99 4.33 1.23 -5.65
N TYR A 100 5.14 2.28 -5.75
CA TYR A 100 5.52 3.11 -4.60
C TYR A 100 4.30 3.81 -3.99
N PHE A 101 3.52 4.52 -4.80
CA PHE A 101 2.37 5.30 -4.34
C PHE A 101 1.36 4.42 -3.61
N THR A 102 0.89 3.33 -4.24
CA THR A 102 -0.09 2.44 -3.61
C THR A 102 0.49 1.74 -2.37
N GLY A 103 1.77 1.36 -2.42
CA GLY A 103 2.45 0.73 -1.30
C GLY A 103 2.53 1.65 -0.07
N VAL A 104 2.87 2.92 -0.26
CA VAL A 104 2.92 3.91 0.83
C VAL A 104 1.53 4.15 1.43
N ILE A 105 0.48 4.25 0.60
CA ILE A 105 -0.89 4.40 1.10
C ILE A 105 -1.32 3.19 1.94
N SER A 106 -1.06 1.96 1.48
CA SER A 106 -1.39 0.75 2.24
C SER A 106 -0.58 0.65 3.54
N TYR A 107 0.71 1.01 3.50
CA TYR A 107 1.56 1.09 4.69
C TYR A 107 1.02 2.11 5.70
N ALA A 108 0.66 3.31 5.26
CA ALA A 108 0.09 4.34 6.12
C ALA A 108 -1.25 3.91 6.70
N GLN A 109 -2.10 3.23 5.92
CA GLN A 109 -3.37 2.70 6.40
C GLN A 109 -3.18 1.63 7.49
N GLU A 110 -2.17 0.77 7.37
CA GLU A 110 -1.85 -0.20 8.43
C GLU A 110 -1.38 0.50 9.71
N VAL A 111 -0.47 1.46 9.59
CA VAL A 111 0.02 2.23 10.75
C VAL A 111 -1.16 2.92 11.44
N ALA A 112 -2.02 3.59 10.68
CA ALA A 112 -3.23 4.22 11.21
C ALA A 112 -4.18 3.20 11.85
N GLY A 113 -4.35 2.02 11.26
CA GLY A 113 -5.22 0.97 11.81
C GLY A 113 -4.73 0.41 13.15
N ARG A 114 -3.41 0.30 13.34
CA ARG A 114 -2.82 -0.08 14.65
C ARG A 114 -2.95 1.04 15.67
N THR A 115 -2.75 2.28 15.25
CA THR A 115 -3.03 3.46 16.08
C THR A 115 -4.50 3.50 16.51
N GLU A 116 -5.43 3.28 15.59
CA GLU A 116 -6.87 3.29 15.86
C GLU A 116 -7.27 2.17 16.82
N GLN A 117 -6.71 0.96 16.65
CA GLN A 117 -6.91 -0.14 17.60
C GLN A 117 -6.49 0.23 19.03
N TYR A 118 -5.39 1.00 19.17
CA TYR A 118 -4.91 1.42 20.47
C TYR A 118 -5.79 2.52 21.10
N TRP A 119 -6.22 3.52 20.32
CA TRP A 119 -6.91 4.69 20.87
C TRP A 119 -8.43 4.58 20.90
N CYS A 120 -9.05 4.07 19.83
CA CYS A 120 -10.51 4.07 19.66
C CYS A 120 -10.97 2.86 18.83
N PRO A 121 -10.95 1.64 19.39
CA PRO A 121 -11.33 0.43 18.66
C PRO A 121 -12.86 0.25 18.58
N VAL A 122 -13.55 1.21 17.98
CA VAL A 122 -15.01 1.18 17.77
C VAL A 122 -15.32 1.33 16.28
N LYS A 123 -16.17 0.46 15.74
CA LYS A 123 -16.60 0.53 14.34
C LYS A 123 -17.39 1.81 14.08
N HIS A 124 -17.30 2.32 12.86
CA HIS A 124 -18.17 3.39 12.38
C HIS A 124 -19.62 2.90 12.22
N ALA A 125 -20.57 3.80 12.48
CA ALA A 125 -21.98 3.56 12.19
C ALA A 125 -22.27 3.29 10.70
N LYS A 126 -21.46 3.90 9.82
CA LYS A 126 -21.57 3.71 8.37
C LYS A 126 -20.62 2.62 7.93
N LYS A 127 -21.08 1.77 7.00
CA LYS A 127 -20.23 0.77 6.37
C LYS A 127 -19.10 1.45 5.59
N LEU A 128 -17.87 1.04 5.88
CA LEU A 128 -16.70 1.49 5.14
C LEU A 128 -16.63 0.80 3.77
N LYS A 129 -16.09 1.51 2.78
CA LYS A 129 -15.78 0.91 1.47
C LYS A 129 -14.56 0.01 1.52
N ASN A 130 -13.60 0.35 2.37
CA ASN A 130 -12.38 -0.41 2.58
C ASN A 130 -12.05 -0.36 4.07
N GLU A 131 -11.93 -1.54 4.68
CA GLU A 131 -11.58 -1.71 6.09
C GLU A 131 -10.09 -2.05 6.17
N HIS A 132 -9.39 -1.49 7.15
CA HIS A 132 -8.01 -1.89 7.42
C HIS A 132 -7.98 -3.24 8.15
N SER A 133 -6.82 -3.89 8.17
CA SER A 133 -6.62 -5.25 8.71
C SER A 133 -7.15 -5.44 10.15
N ARG A 134 -7.08 -4.38 10.96
CA ARG A 134 -7.42 -4.37 12.39
C ARG A 134 -8.90 -4.12 12.69
N TYR A 135 -9.67 -3.58 11.73
CA TYR A 135 -11.04 -3.08 11.96
C TYR A 135 -12.01 -4.20 12.40
N LYS A 136 -11.76 -5.44 11.97
CA LYS A 136 -12.53 -6.63 12.39
C LYS A 136 -12.54 -6.85 13.91
N ASN A 137 -11.49 -6.40 14.61
CA ASN A 137 -11.31 -6.59 16.05
C ASN A 137 -12.09 -5.54 16.88
N PHE A 138 -12.68 -4.53 16.24
CA PHE A 138 -13.30 -3.39 16.93
C PHE A 138 -14.70 -3.71 17.44
N ALA A 139 -15.04 -3.08 18.56
CA ALA A 139 -16.37 -3.15 19.16
C ALA A 139 -17.42 -2.52 18.23
N THR A 140 -18.67 -2.98 18.36
CA THR A 140 -19.77 -2.52 17.53
C THR A 140 -20.14 -1.07 17.87
N TYR A 141 -20.53 -0.31 16.85
CA TYR A 141 -20.98 1.07 17.04
C TYR A 141 -22.17 1.13 18.01
N GLY A 142 -22.05 1.94 19.06
CA GLY A 142 -23.10 2.17 20.04
C GLY A 142 -23.20 1.12 21.16
N ASP A 143 -22.41 0.04 21.11
CA ASP A 143 -22.36 -0.95 22.18
C ASP A 143 -21.30 -0.59 23.23
N ALA A 144 -21.70 0.24 24.19
CA ALA A 144 -20.82 0.69 25.26
C ALA A 144 -20.37 -0.46 26.18
N LYS A 145 -21.18 -1.52 26.31
CA LYS A 145 -20.88 -2.66 27.17
C LYS A 145 -19.82 -3.54 26.53
N GLU A 146 -19.99 -3.91 25.26
CA GLU A 146 -18.98 -4.65 24.47
C GLU A 146 -17.65 -3.90 24.47
N TYR A 147 -17.70 -2.57 24.28
CA TYR A 147 -16.51 -1.74 24.31
C TYR A 147 -15.78 -1.82 25.65
N GLN A 148 -16.47 -1.63 26.78
CA GLN A 148 -15.84 -1.67 28.11
C GLN A 148 -15.29 -3.05 28.46
N GLU A 149 -16.04 -4.11 28.19
CA GLU A 149 -15.67 -5.48 28.53
C GLU A 149 -14.45 -5.96 27.72
N ASN A 150 -14.33 -5.52 26.46
CA ASN A 150 -13.27 -5.96 25.56
C ASN A 150 -12.15 -4.94 25.35
N PHE A 151 -12.25 -3.73 25.91
CA PHE A 151 -11.31 -2.62 25.65
C PHE A 151 -9.83 -3.03 25.79
N VAL A 152 -9.50 -3.70 26.89
CA VAL A 152 -8.11 -4.15 27.17
C VAL A 152 -7.68 -5.23 26.18
N LYS A 153 -8.57 -6.17 25.86
CA LYS A 153 -8.28 -7.26 24.92
C LYS A 153 -8.07 -6.73 23.50
N ILE A 154 -8.93 -5.82 23.05
CA ILE A 154 -8.86 -5.27 21.70
C ILE A 154 -7.58 -4.44 21.51
N ARG A 155 -7.05 -3.81 22.57
CA ARG A 155 -5.79 -3.03 22.50
C ARG A 155 -4.53 -3.89 22.46
N ASN A 156 -4.63 -5.20 22.64
CA ASN A 156 -3.49 -6.11 22.53
C ASN A 156 -3.13 -6.35 21.04
N PHE A 157 -1.86 -6.66 20.79
CA PHE A 157 -1.33 -6.98 19.46
C PHE A 157 -0.64 -8.36 19.40
N GLU A 158 -1.04 -9.29 20.26
CA GLU A 158 -0.47 -10.65 20.35
C GLU A 158 -0.64 -11.43 19.03
N ASP A 159 -1.64 -11.10 18.23
CA ASP A 159 -1.86 -11.72 16.92
C ASP A 159 -0.85 -11.26 15.85
N LEU A 160 0.08 -10.35 16.18
CA LEU A 160 1.13 -9.84 15.30
C LEU A 160 2.54 -10.27 15.71
N SER A 161 2.70 -11.05 16.79
CA SER A 161 4.01 -11.43 17.36
C SER A 161 4.61 -12.75 16.82
N ASP A 162 4.09 -13.29 15.72
CA ASP A 162 4.60 -14.51 15.06
C ASP A 162 5.57 -14.23 13.89
#